data_AF-A0A0A6UCZ0-F1
#
_entry.id   AF-A0A0A6UCZ0-F1
#
_cell.length_a   1.000
_cell.length_b   1.000
_cell.length_c   1.000
_cell.angle_alpha   90.00
_cell.angle_beta   90.00
_cell.angle_gamma   90.00
#
_symmetry.space_group_name_H-M   'P 1'
#
loop_
_entity.id
_entity.type
_entity.pdbx_description
1 polymer ?
#
loop_
_entity_poly.entity_id
_entity_poly.type
_entity_poly.pdbx_seq_one_letter_code
_entity_poly.pdbx_strand_id
1 'polypeptide(L)'
;MKRRTAAILTTALAVAAASTAAFFALPANAETAAFTVANTWNGGYQGEIKVSNTSSSAITTWKVELTLPAGSSVGQAWNSTLATSGNTYTFTPAGWNATIGAGASTSFGFIVNGNGRPTSCLINGQACTGTTTPTGPTTSPSSASPSVPASPSASVSPSVPVSPSASVSPSVSVSPSTSTPPATGTPVAVNGQLKVCGTKLCNESGKVVQLKGMSTHGLQWFPNCYNDASLDVLANEWNADLFRIAMYVQEQGYETNPAAFTARVNSLVDEASERGMYAMIDFHILNPGDPAYNLERAKTFFREVSARNAAKKNVIYEIANEPNGVSWAQIKAYAEQVIPVIRANDPDAVVIVGTRGWSSLGVSEGSNSSEIVNNPVNASNVMYTFHYYAASHKDNYRAEVERAAASLPLFVTEFGTVTYTGDGAVDTASSNAWFNLLDRLQIGYANWTFSDANEGSAALKPGTCNAGTFSGTGSLTESGALLRNRLRA
;
A
#
# COMPACT_ATOMS: atom_id res chain seq x y z
N MET A 1 -34.99 50.16 -51.96
CA MET A 1 -33.88 49.63 -52.79
C MET A 1 -32.54 50.11 -52.23
N LYS A 2 -31.77 49.25 -51.55
CA LYS A 2 -30.30 49.32 -51.31
C LYS A 2 -29.93 48.19 -50.32
N ARG A 3 -28.99 47.31 -50.70
CA ARG A 3 -28.44 46.25 -49.81
C ARG A 3 -27.27 46.82 -49.00
N ARG A 4 -27.12 46.41 -47.75
CA ARG A 4 -25.83 46.37 -47.04
C ARG A 4 -25.78 45.13 -46.16
N THR A 5 -24.62 44.46 -46.17
CA THR A 5 -24.35 43.20 -45.47
C THR A 5 -23.40 43.43 -44.29
N ALA A 6 -23.76 42.90 -43.13
CA ALA A 6 -22.88 42.62 -41.99
C ALA A 6 -23.59 41.50 -41.20
N ALA A 7 -23.09 40.26 -41.20
CA ALA A 7 -21.94 39.75 -40.43
C ALA A 7 -22.39 39.23 -39.05
N ILE A 8 -22.28 37.91 -38.86
CA ILE A 8 -22.69 37.20 -37.63
C ILE A 8 -21.51 37.18 -36.66
N LEU A 9 -21.73 37.57 -35.40
CA LEU A 9 -20.85 37.21 -34.28
C LEU A 9 -21.69 36.55 -33.18
N THR A 10 -21.48 35.25 -32.96
CA THR A 10 -21.97 34.50 -31.80
C THR A 10 -20.87 34.43 -30.76
N THR A 11 -20.94 35.25 -29.71
CA THR A 11 -19.96 35.23 -28.60
C THR A 11 -20.25 34.06 -27.65
N ALA A 12 -19.59 32.93 -27.88
CA ALA A 12 -19.52 31.85 -26.89
C ALA A 12 -18.59 32.28 -25.74
N LEU A 13 -19.12 32.39 -24.52
CA LEU A 13 -18.37 32.87 -23.36
C LEU A 13 -17.64 31.70 -22.67
N ALA A 14 -16.47 31.34 -23.18
CA ALA A 14 -15.60 30.34 -22.55
C ALA A 14 -14.92 30.92 -21.30
N VAL A 15 -15.39 30.53 -20.11
CA VAL A 15 -14.75 30.92 -18.84
C VAL A 15 -13.52 30.04 -18.59
N ALA A 16 -12.38 30.45 -19.14
CA ALA A 16 -11.09 29.85 -18.83
C ALA A 16 -10.59 30.35 -17.46
N ALA A 17 -10.70 29.50 -16.44
CA ALA A 17 -10.17 29.77 -15.10
C ALA A 17 -8.63 29.66 -15.09
N ALA A 18 -7.95 30.73 -15.52
CA ALA A 18 -6.50 30.82 -15.49
C ALA A 18 -5.98 31.05 -14.06
N SER A 19 -5.73 29.97 -13.32
CA SER A 19 -5.17 30.00 -11.97
C SER A 19 -3.69 30.42 -11.97
N THR A 20 -3.42 31.71 -12.18
CA THR A 20 -2.06 32.28 -12.06
C THR A 20 -1.61 32.32 -10.60
N ALA A 21 -1.01 31.23 -10.14
CA ALA A 21 -0.28 31.22 -8.87
C ALA A 21 0.89 32.22 -8.94
N ALA A 22 0.82 33.29 -8.15
CA ALA A 22 1.88 34.29 -8.08
C ALA A 22 3.07 33.72 -7.30
N PHE A 23 4.07 33.21 -8.03
CA PHE A 23 5.33 32.79 -7.45
C PHE A 23 6.09 34.01 -6.93
N PHE A 24 6.15 34.18 -5.61
CA PHE A 24 7.13 35.05 -4.97
C PHE A 24 8.52 34.45 -5.20
N ALA A 25 9.28 35.04 -6.11
CA ALA A 25 10.70 34.72 -6.24
C ALA A 25 11.42 35.13 -4.94
N LEU A 26 11.88 34.14 -4.18
CA LEU A 26 12.77 34.37 -3.05
C LEU A 26 14.06 35.07 -3.52
N PRO A 27 14.70 35.88 -2.68
CA PRO A 27 15.97 36.49 -3.04
C PRO A 27 17.00 35.41 -3.40
N ALA A 28 17.64 35.56 -4.55
CA ALA A 28 18.71 34.65 -4.97
C ALA A 28 19.81 34.57 -3.89
N ASN A 29 20.48 33.43 -3.81
CA ASN A 29 21.53 33.06 -2.84
C ASN A 29 21.05 32.62 -1.43
N ALA A 30 19.74 32.42 -1.21
CA ALA A 30 19.25 31.78 0.03
C ALA A 30 19.52 30.26 0.09
N GLU A 31 19.76 29.61 -1.05
CA GLU A 31 19.72 28.16 -1.23
C GLU A 31 20.89 27.65 -2.08
N THR A 32 21.31 26.41 -1.82
CA THR A 32 22.31 25.68 -2.61
C THR A 32 21.86 24.24 -2.85
N ALA A 33 22.30 23.64 -3.96
CA ALA A 33 22.02 22.25 -4.30
C ALA A 33 23.31 21.49 -4.65
N ALA A 34 23.38 20.22 -4.25
CA ALA A 34 24.47 19.31 -4.59
C ALA A 34 23.89 18.03 -5.19
N PHE A 35 24.26 17.71 -6.42
CA PHE A 35 23.91 16.46 -7.11
C PHE A 35 24.96 15.39 -6.84
N THR A 36 24.51 14.18 -6.50
CA THR A 36 25.35 12.98 -6.38
C THR A 36 24.70 11.81 -7.12
N VAL A 37 25.51 10.79 -7.41
CA VAL A 37 25.03 9.49 -7.89
C VAL A 37 25.21 8.49 -6.76
N ALA A 38 24.11 8.06 -6.14
CA ALA A 38 24.14 7.16 -4.99
C ALA A 38 24.34 5.69 -5.39
N ASN A 39 23.86 5.29 -6.57
CA ASN A 39 24.04 3.95 -7.14
C ASN A 39 24.04 4.00 -8.68
N THR A 40 24.61 3.00 -9.36
CA THR A 40 24.60 2.86 -10.84
C THR A 40 24.58 1.39 -11.23
N TRP A 41 23.83 1.07 -12.28
CA TRP A 41 23.75 -0.26 -12.88
C TRP A 41 23.82 -0.16 -14.41
N ASN A 42 23.74 -1.29 -15.11
CA ASN A 42 23.73 -1.29 -16.57
C ASN A 42 22.41 -0.69 -17.09
N GLY A 43 22.48 0.48 -17.73
CA GLY A 43 21.33 1.15 -18.32
C GLY A 43 20.54 2.06 -17.37
N GLY A 44 21.08 2.41 -16.20
CA GLY A 44 20.45 3.38 -15.30
C GLY A 44 21.26 3.71 -14.06
N TYR A 45 20.81 4.72 -13.31
CA TYR A 45 21.43 5.13 -12.05
C TYR A 45 20.45 5.83 -11.11
N GLN A 46 20.79 5.83 -9.81
CA GLN A 46 20.11 6.62 -8.78
C GLN A 46 20.84 7.95 -8.60
N GLY A 47 20.17 9.05 -8.92
CA GLY A 47 20.59 10.39 -8.55
C GLY A 47 20.01 10.79 -7.18
N GLU A 48 20.76 11.57 -6.42
CA GLU A 48 20.27 12.32 -5.27
C GLU A 48 20.62 13.80 -5.44
N ILE A 49 19.74 14.69 -4.99
CA ILE A 49 20.03 16.11 -4.84
C ILE A 49 19.72 16.55 -3.41
N LYS A 50 20.76 17.01 -2.72
CA LYS A 50 20.66 17.66 -1.41
C LYS A 50 20.46 19.15 -1.59
N VAL A 51 19.32 19.66 -1.15
CA VAL A 51 18.98 21.09 -1.08
C VAL A 51 19.30 21.61 0.32
N SER A 52 20.02 22.74 0.42
CA SER A 52 20.46 23.32 1.69
C SER A 52 20.18 24.81 1.76
N ASN A 53 19.55 25.26 2.85
CA ASN A 53 19.28 26.67 3.13
C ASN A 53 20.51 27.31 3.78
N THR A 54 21.15 28.23 3.05
CA THR A 54 22.36 28.96 3.48
C THR A 54 22.04 30.34 4.08
N SER A 55 20.77 30.68 4.23
CA SER A 55 20.32 31.94 4.84
C SER A 55 20.09 31.83 6.35
N SER A 56 19.91 32.98 7.01
CA SER A 56 19.61 33.10 8.44
C SER A 56 18.11 32.98 8.78
N SER A 57 17.24 32.68 7.81
CA SER A 57 15.79 32.53 7.97
C SER A 57 15.32 31.20 7.38
N ALA A 58 14.15 30.71 7.75
CA ALA A 58 13.56 29.55 7.08
C ALA A 58 13.08 29.91 5.68
N ILE A 59 13.42 29.09 4.68
CA ILE A 59 12.74 29.08 3.38
C ILE A 59 11.48 28.21 3.48
N THR A 60 10.48 28.47 2.64
CA THR A 60 9.17 27.77 2.65
C THR A 60 8.88 27.00 1.35
N THR A 61 9.80 27.04 0.39
CA THR A 61 9.78 26.25 -0.85
C THR A 61 11.19 26.22 -1.44
N TRP A 62 11.42 25.37 -2.43
CA TRP A 62 12.62 25.30 -3.27
C TRP A 62 12.24 24.79 -4.66
N LYS A 63 13.07 25.04 -5.68
CA LYS A 63 12.88 24.48 -7.03
C LYS A 63 14.21 24.11 -7.65
N VAL A 64 14.34 22.86 -8.09
CA VAL A 64 15.53 22.36 -8.81
C VAL A 64 15.15 21.95 -10.23
N GLU A 65 15.89 22.41 -11.22
CA GLU A 65 15.68 22.15 -12.65
C GLU A 65 16.88 21.40 -13.21
N LEU A 66 16.69 20.13 -13.58
CA LEU A 66 17.70 19.20 -14.04
C LEU A 66 17.51 18.91 -15.53
N THR A 67 18.58 18.93 -16.33
CA THR A 67 18.51 18.54 -17.75
C THR A 67 19.37 17.31 -18.01
N LEU A 68 18.77 16.28 -18.60
CA LEU A 68 19.44 15.05 -19.00
C LEU A 68 19.66 15.02 -20.53
N PRO A 69 20.75 14.42 -21.03
CA PRO A 69 21.00 14.29 -22.47
C PRO A 69 19.99 13.35 -23.14
N ALA A 70 19.87 13.43 -24.46
CA ALA A 70 19.05 12.51 -25.24
C ALA A 70 19.49 11.05 -25.02
N GLY A 71 18.51 10.14 -24.90
CA GLY A 71 18.76 8.75 -24.50
C GLY A 71 18.92 8.55 -22.99
N SER A 72 18.56 9.52 -22.15
CA SER A 72 18.39 9.33 -20.71
C SER A 72 17.21 10.14 -20.16
N SER A 73 16.48 9.57 -19.21
CA SER A 73 15.24 10.15 -18.66
C SER A 73 15.00 9.79 -17.20
N VAL A 74 14.38 10.69 -16.43
CA VAL A 74 13.93 10.36 -15.07
C VAL A 74 12.70 9.46 -15.18
N GLY A 75 12.76 8.27 -14.57
CA GLY A 75 11.66 7.30 -14.53
C GLY A 75 10.84 7.34 -13.24
N GLN A 76 11.49 7.65 -12.11
CA GLN A 76 10.86 7.75 -10.78
C GLN A 76 11.56 8.85 -9.99
N ALA A 77 10.82 9.53 -9.10
CA ALA A 77 11.37 10.46 -8.12
C ALA A 77 10.66 10.26 -6.76
N TRP A 78 11.34 10.60 -5.67
CA TRP A 78 10.80 10.60 -4.31
C TRP A 78 11.27 11.83 -3.53
N ASN A 79 10.63 12.12 -2.40
CA ASN A 79 10.79 13.35 -1.59
C ASN A 79 10.66 14.66 -2.42
N SER A 80 10.03 14.58 -3.59
CA SER A 80 9.88 15.68 -4.54
C SER A 80 8.63 15.45 -5.39
N THR A 81 8.01 16.54 -5.83
CA THR A 81 7.04 16.55 -6.92
C THR A 81 7.80 16.82 -8.22
N LEU A 82 7.50 16.07 -9.29
CA LEU A 82 8.22 16.13 -10.57
C LEU A 82 7.30 16.61 -11.70
N ALA A 83 7.75 17.62 -12.45
CA ALA A 83 7.21 18.00 -13.75
C ALA A 83 8.28 17.82 -14.83
N THR A 84 7.88 17.42 -16.04
CA THR A 84 8.80 17.13 -17.16
C THR A 84 8.43 17.92 -18.40
N SER A 85 9.42 18.57 -19.03
CA SER A 85 9.30 19.28 -20.30
C SER A 85 10.45 18.89 -21.23
N GLY A 86 10.19 17.93 -22.12
CA GLY A 86 11.22 17.36 -22.99
C GLY A 86 12.35 16.69 -22.19
N ASN A 87 13.55 17.26 -22.28
CA ASN A 87 14.75 16.77 -21.58
C ASN A 87 15.01 17.43 -20.22
N THR A 88 14.16 18.37 -19.80
CA THR A 88 14.28 19.09 -18.51
C THR A 88 13.22 18.62 -17.52
N TYR A 89 13.66 18.41 -16.28
CA TYR A 89 12.93 17.82 -15.17
C TYR A 89 12.94 18.83 -14.02
N THR A 90 11.77 19.35 -13.65
CA THR A 90 11.59 20.32 -12.58
C THR A 90 11.10 19.61 -11.33
N PHE A 91 11.92 19.64 -10.29
CA PHE A 91 11.63 19.10 -8.97
C PHE A 91 11.22 20.24 -8.02
N THR A 92 10.08 20.06 -7.36
CA THR A 92 9.55 20.91 -6.28
C THR A 92 9.31 20.05 -5.02
N PRO A 93 8.98 20.63 -3.85
CA PRO A 93 8.87 19.87 -2.62
C PRO A 93 7.74 18.83 -2.65
N ALA A 94 7.85 17.80 -1.82
CA ALA A 94 6.77 16.85 -1.52
C ALA A 94 5.81 17.38 -0.43
N GLY A 95 5.67 18.70 -0.32
CA GLY A 95 4.94 19.39 0.75
C GLY A 95 5.67 19.37 2.09
N TRP A 96 5.91 18.19 2.67
CA TRP A 96 6.49 18.03 4.01
C TRP A 96 7.91 18.59 4.14
N ASN A 97 8.70 18.59 3.05
CA ASN A 97 10.05 19.16 2.99
C ASN A 97 10.12 20.53 2.28
N ALA A 98 8.99 21.24 2.13
CA ALA A 98 8.98 22.58 1.56
C ALA A 98 9.68 23.60 2.48
N THR A 99 9.45 23.51 3.78
CA THR A 99 10.09 24.37 4.77
C THR A 99 11.45 23.82 5.18
N ILE A 100 12.53 24.58 4.95
CA ILE A 100 13.88 24.25 5.41
C ILE A 100 14.37 25.36 6.34
N GLY A 101 14.67 25.02 7.59
CA GLY A 101 15.19 25.95 8.59
C GLY A 101 16.55 26.56 8.21
N ALA A 102 16.92 27.66 8.84
CA ALA A 102 18.22 28.31 8.63
C ALA A 102 19.38 27.32 8.89
N GLY A 103 20.28 27.16 7.91
CA GLY A 103 21.40 26.21 7.97
C GLY A 103 21.03 24.72 7.82
N ALA A 104 19.75 24.39 7.60
CA ALA A 104 19.29 23.00 7.44
C ALA A 104 19.27 22.56 5.96
N SER A 105 18.96 21.27 5.74
CA SER A 105 18.89 20.66 4.42
C SER A 105 17.72 19.68 4.30
N THR A 106 17.32 19.36 3.07
CA THR A 106 16.57 18.14 2.71
C THR A 106 17.26 17.45 1.52
N SER A 107 16.97 16.17 1.30
CA SER A 107 17.43 15.41 0.11
C SER A 107 16.22 14.82 -0.61
N PHE A 108 16.27 14.88 -1.95
CA PHE A 108 15.37 14.15 -2.82
C PHE A 108 16.14 13.28 -3.81
N GLY A 109 15.56 12.14 -4.19
CA GLY A 109 16.20 11.16 -5.05
C GLY A 109 15.35 10.81 -6.26
N PHE A 110 16.00 10.29 -7.30
CA PHE A 110 15.35 9.93 -8.55
C PHE A 110 16.13 8.84 -9.30
N ILE A 111 15.40 8.01 -10.05
CA ILE A 111 15.99 7.01 -10.94
C ILE A 111 16.06 7.58 -12.35
N VAL A 112 17.25 7.53 -12.94
CA VAL A 112 17.46 7.80 -14.36
C VAL A 112 17.57 6.49 -15.12
N ASN A 113 16.72 6.33 -16.12
CA ASN A 113 16.86 5.35 -17.19
C ASN A 113 17.89 5.88 -18.19
N GLY A 114 18.84 5.05 -18.61
CA GLY A 114 19.99 5.45 -19.42
C GLY A 114 21.18 5.94 -18.58
N ASN A 115 22.36 5.97 -19.22
CA ASN A 115 23.63 6.21 -18.53
C ASN A 115 24.04 7.70 -18.47
N GLY A 116 23.35 8.58 -19.20
CA GLY A 116 23.71 9.98 -19.41
C GLY A 116 23.57 10.83 -18.14
N ARG A 117 24.68 11.46 -17.73
CA ARG A 117 24.72 12.35 -16.55
C ARG A 117 24.13 13.74 -16.86
N PRO A 118 23.69 14.52 -15.85
CA PRO A 118 23.04 15.80 -16.09
C PRO A 118 23.96 16.80 -16.78
N THR A 119 23.47 17.43 -17.85
CA THR A 119 24.17 18.48 -18.59
C THR A 119 23.88 19.88 -18.03
N SER A 120 22.84 20.00 -17.21
CA SER A 120 22.55 21.18 -16.39
C SER A 120 21.78 20.79 -15.13
N CYS A 121 22.01 21.52 -14.04
CA CYS A 121 21.25 21.45 -12.80
C CYS A 121 21.23 22.86 -12.21
N LEU A 122 20.04 23.40 -11.96
CA LEU A 122 19.84 24.75 -11.42
C LEU A 122 18.92 24.71 -10.19
N ILE A 123 19.30 25.33 -9.08
CA ILE A 123 18.39 25.66 -7.96
C ILE A 123 18.06 27.15 -8.00
N ASN A 124 16.79 27.49 -8.21
CA ASN A 124 16.32 28.88 -8.38
C ASN A 124 17.20 29.72 -9.34
N GLY A 125 17.73 29.09 -10.40
CA GLY A 125 18.61 29.71 -11.40
C GLY A 125 20.13 29.68 -11.09
N GLN A 126 20.57 29.17 -9.95
CA GLN A 126 21.99 28.99 -9.60
C GLN A 126 22.46 27.55 -9.85
N ALA A 127 23.67 27.36 -10.36
CA ALA A 127 24.18 26.03 -10.69
C ALA A 127 24.33 25.12 -9.46
N CYS A 128 23.86 23.87 -9.56
CA CYS A 128 24.14 22.84 -8.56
C CYS A 128 25.63 22.48 -8.57
N THR A 129 26.15 22.05 -7.42
CA THR A 129 27.46 21.39 -7.35
C THR A 129 27.34 19.90 -7.71
N GLY A 130 28.46 19.25 -8.08
CA GLY A 130 28.52 17.81 -8.34
C GLY A 130 28.19 17.35 -9.77
N THR A 131 27.62 18.19 -10.63
CA THR A 131 27.41 17.85 -12.05
C THR A 131 28.70 18.00 -12.87
N THR A 132 29.49 16.93 -12.96
CA THR A 132 30.64 16.85 -13.88
C THR A 132 30.17 16.53 -15.30
N THR A 133 30.39 17.46 -16.24
CA THR A 133 29.96 17.33 -17.64
C THR A 133 30.89 16.40 -18.45
N PRO A 134 30.40 15.27 -19.00
CA PRO A 134 31.18 14.41 -19.88
C PRO A 134 30.91 14.73 -21.35
N THR A 135 31.97 14.92 -22.15
CA THR A 135 31.86 15.34 -23.56
C THR A 135 32.00 14.15 -24.52
N GLY A 136 31.00 13.89 -25.36
CA GLY A 136 31.13 13.04 -26.55
C GLY A 136 30.50 11.62 -26.47
N PRO A 137 30.35 10.91 -27.60
CA PRO A 137 29.15 10.09 -27.81
C PRO A 137 29.33 8.65 -28.38
N THR A 138 28.23 7.87 -28.33
CA THR A 138 27.93 6.63 -29.12
C THR A 138 28.81 5.39 -28.86
N THR A 139 28.35 4.15 -29.07
CA THR A 139 27.35 3.57 -30.00
C THR A 139 26.42 2.51 -29.36
N SER A 140 25.47 1.95 -30.13
CA SER A 140 24.53 0.87 -29.76
C SER A 140 24.24 -0.04 -30.98
N PRO A 141 23.94 -1.34 -30.78
CA PRO A 141 23.31 -2.18 -31.80
C PRO A 141 21.99 -2.85 -31.35
N SER A 142 21.24 -3.38 -32.33
CA SER A 142 19.79 -3.70 -32.27
C SER A 142 19.41 -5.13 -31.84
N SER A 143 18.10 -5.32 -31.63
CA SER A 143 17.41 -6.58 -31.35
C SER A 143 17.30 -7.54 -32.54
N ALA A 144 16.99 -8.82 -32.27
CA ALA A 144 16.36 -9.76 -33.20
C ALA A 144 15.48 -10.78 -32.45
N SER A 145 14.48 -11.35 -33.12
CA SER A 145 13.56 -12.37 -32.59
C SER A 145 13.08 -13.29 -33.73
N PRO A 146 12.79 -14.57 -33.45
CA PRO A 146 11.88 -15.36 -34.28
C PRO A 146 10.79 -16.12 -33.49
N SER A 147 9.59 -16.16 -34.08
CA SER A 147 8.45 -17.01 -33.72
C SER A 147 8.27 -18.15 -34.75
N VAL A 148 7.67 -19.31 -34.40
CA VAL A 148 6.58 -19.99 -35.18
C VAL A 148 5.82 -21.02 -34.24
N PRO A 149 4.99 -22.02 -34.69
CA PRO A 149 3.51 -22.03 -34.63
C PRO A 149 2.88 -23.09 -33.66
N ALA A 150 1.55 -23.28 -33.72
CA ALA A 150 0.76 -24.23 -32.89
C ALA A 150 -0.02 -25.29 -33.71
N SER A 151 -0.54 -26.36 -33.07
CA SER A 151 -1.48 -27.36 -33.63
C SER A 151 -2.17 -28.22 -32.53
N PRO A 152 -3.28 -28.98 -32.81
CA PRO A 152 -4.44 -29.02 -31.88
C PRO A 152 -5.05 -30.42 -31.54
N SER A 153 -6.25 -30.40 -30.91
CA SER A 153 -7.23 -31.50 -30.64
C SER A 153 -6.94 -32.44 -29.44
N ALA A 154 -7.93 -33.09 -28.77
CA ALA A 154 -9.37 -33.27 -29.02
C ALA A 154 -10.25 -33.28 -27.72
N SER A 155 -11.57 -33.52 -27.85
CA SER A 155 -12.63 -33.44 -26.81
C SER A 155 -13.03 -34.79 -26.14
N VAL A 156 -13.87 -34.77 -25.07
CA VAL A 156 -15.03 -35.69 -24.77
C VAL A 156 -15.74 -35.31 -23.43
N SER A 157 -17.02 -35.66 -23.24
CA SER A 157 -17.86 -35.51 -22.00
C SER A 157 -18.99 -36.57 -21.97
N PRO A 158 -19.46 -37.09 -20.80
CA PRO A 158 -20.68 -36.63 -20.06
C PRO A 158 -20.53 -36.68 -18.49
N SER A 159 -21.28 -35.98 -17.59
CA SER A 159 -22.72 -36.00 -17.18
C SER A 159 -23.22 -37.35 -16.60
N VAL A 160 -23.99 -37.54 -15.50
CA VAL A 160 -24.78 -36.78 -14.46
C VAL A 160 -24.95 -37.70 -13.17
N PRO A 161 -25.67 -37.46 -12.01
CA PRO A 161 -26.80 -36.55 -11.64
C PRO A 161 -26.72 -35.86 -10.22
N VAL A 162 -27.74 -35.99 -9.31
CA VAL A 162 -28.08 -35.01 -8.22
C VAL A 162 -28.79 -35.60 -6.95
N SER A 163 -28.77 -34.87 -5.81
CA SER A 163 -29.74 -34.80 -4.66
C SER A 163 -29.72 -35.84 -3.50
N PRO A 164 -30.33 -35.57 -2.30
CA PRO A 164 -30.63 -34.28 -1.62
C PRO A 164 -30.47 -34.22 -0.06
N SER A 165 -30.42 -32.98 0.48
CA SER A 165 -30.94 -32.41 1.76
C SER A 165 -31.16 -33.21 3.07
N ALA A 166 -30.77 -32.60 4.21
CA ALA A 166 -31.42 -32.72 5.54
C ALA A 166 -31.23 -31.42 6.37
N SER A 167 -32.05 -31.16 7.40
CA SER A 167 -32.06 -29.91 8.18
C SER A 167 -32.41 -30.12 9.67
N VAL A 168 -31.74 -29.40 10.58
CA VAL A 168 -32.09 -29.29 12.02
C VAL A 168 -31.71 -27.90 12.55
N SER A 169 -32.52 -27.34 13.46
CA SER A 169 -32.17 -26.26 14.39
C SER A 169 -32.57 -26.68 15.81
N PRO A 170 -31.91 -26.15 16.85
CA PRO A 170 -32.70 -25.33 17.78
C PRO A 170 -31.98 -24.13 18.43
N SER A 171 -32.81 -23.20 18.88
CA SER A 171 -32.62 -22.09 19.85
C SER A 171 -31.33 -21.98 20.67
N VAL A 172 -30.80 -20.75 20.78
CA VAL A 172 -29.80 -20.34 21.77
C VAL A 172 -30.44 -19.45 22.84
N SER A 173 -30.13 -19.69 24.12
CA SER A 173 -30.52 -18.83 25.26
C SER A 173 -29.36 -17.91 25.67
N VAL A 174 -29.65 -16.69 26.12
CA VAL A 174 -28.65 -15.65 26.40
C VAL A 174 -28.34 -15.54 27.90
N SER A 175 -27.07 -15.58 28.27
CA SER A 175 -26.53 -15.08 29.56
C SER A 175 -25.01 -14.84 29.47
N PRO A 176 -24.41 -14.01 30.35
CA PRO A 176 -23.20 -13.27 29.99
C PRO A 176 -21.85 -13.94 30.32
N SER A 177 -20.89 -13.62 29.45
CA SER A 177 -19.42 -13.65 29.58
C SER A 177 -18.78 -14.05 30.92
N THR A 178 -17.98 -15.11 30.87
CA THR A 178 -16.76 -15.28 31.68
C THR A 178 -15.60 -15.65 30.74
N SER A 179 -14.36 -15.30 31.12
CA SER A 179 -13.15 -15.49 30.30
C SER A 179 -12.93 -16.97 29.95
N THR A 180 -13.06 -17.31 28.68
CA THR A 180 -12.78 -18.67 28.17
C THR A 180 -11.26 -18.89 28.07
N PRO A 181 -10.72 -20.05 28.48
CA PRO A 181 -9.34 -20.44 28.13
C PRO A 181 -9.13 -20.47 26.61
N PRO A 182 -7.88 -20.40 26.12
CA PRO A 182 -7.59 -20.59 24.70
C PRO A 182 -8.20 -21.90 24.19
N ALA A 183 -8.96 -21.84 23.10
CA ALA A 183 -9.50 -23.03 22.46
C ALA A 183 -8.34 -23.89 21.93
N THR A 184 -8.38 -25.20 22.20
CA THR A 184 -7.29 -26.12 21.84
C THR A 184 -7.25 -26.37 20.33
N GLY A 185 -6.48 -25.56 19.60
CA GLY A 185 -6.28 -25.66 18.16
C GLY A 185 -5.58 -24.42 17.61
N THR A 186 -5.25 -24.43 16.32
CA THR A 186 -4.79 -23.24 15.60
C THR A 186 -5.95 -22.26 15.32
N PRO A 187 -5.68 -20.97 15.08
CA PRO A 187 -6.70 -19.96 14.76
C PRO A 187 -7.71 -20.40 13.68
N VAL A 188 -7.23 -21.07 12.62
CA VAL A 188 -8.06 -21.64 11.55
C VAL A 188 -8.80 -22.90 11.97
N ALA A 189 -8.20 -23.79 12.77
CA ALA A 189 -8.89 -24.99 13.26
C ALA A 189 -10.04 -24.67 14.23
N VAL A 190 -9.95 -23.56 14.96
CA VAL A 190 -10.97 -23.09 15.91
C VAL A 190 -12.12 -22.36 15.22
N ASN A 191 -11.88 -21.70 14.08
CA ASN A 191 -12.81 -20.75 13.47
C ASN A 191 -13.27 -21.09 12.04
N GLY A 192 -12.48 -21.85 11.28
CA GLY A 192 -12.85 -22.33 9.95
C GLY A 192 -13.15 -21.21 8.94
N GLN A 193 -14.23 -21.34 8.18
CA GLN A 193 -14.58 -20.37 7.13
C GLN A 193 -15.08 -19.05 7.74
N LEU A 194 -14.41 -17.95 7.40
CA LEU A 194 -14.80 -16.61 7.84
C LEU A 194 -15.89 -15.99 6.95
N LYS A 195 -16.76 -15.18 7.57
CA LYS A 195 -17.84 -14.45 6.91
C LYS A 195 -18.20 -13.16 7.67
N VAL A 196 -18.60 -12.13 6.94
CA VAL A 196 -19.17 -10.90 7.51
C VAL A 196 -20.57 -11.17 8.06
N CYS A 197 -20.83 -10.65 9.26
CA CYS A 197 -22.06 -10.82 10.02
C CYS A 197 -22.52 -9.45 10.57
N GLY A 198 -23.41 -8.78 9.85
CA GLY A 198 -23.73 -7.38 10.12
C GLY A 198 -22.49 -6.50 9.93
N THR A 199 -22.06 -5.80 10.98
CA THR A 199 -20.85 -4.93 10.99
C THR A 199 -19.62 -5.59 11.61
N LYS A 200 -19.57 -6.93 11.64
CA LYS A 200 -18.49 -7.72 12.26
C LYS A 200 -17.99 -8.83 11.35
N LEU A 201 -16.80 -9.33 11.66
CA LEU A 201 -16.25 -10.57 11.14
C LEU A 201 -16.68 -11.73 12.05
N CYS A 202 -17.20 -12.81 11.48
CA CYS A 202 -17.58 -14.03 12.19
C CYS A 202 -16.86 -15.25 11.64
N ASN A 203 -16.74 -16.25 12.49
CA ASN A 203 -16.29 -17.58 12.16
C ASN A 203 -17.42 -18.45 11.56
N GLU A 204 -17.14 -19.72 11.22
CA GLU A 204 -18.10 -20.53 10.47
C GLU A 204 -19.38 -20.84 11.27
N SER A 205 -19.30 -20.94 12.60
CA SER A 205 -20.47 -21.08 13.49
C SER A 205 -21.22 -19.77 13.74
N GLY A 206 -20.76 -18.64 13.22
CA GLY A 206 -21.41 -17.34 13.36
C GLY A 206 -21.08 -16.58 14.65
N LYS A 207 -20.04 -16.99 15.39
CA LYS A 207 -19.49 -16.23 16.50
C LYS A 207 -18.59 -15.11 15.96
N VAL A 208 -18.72 -13.90 16.50
CA VAL A 208 -17.82 -12.78 16.19
C VAL A 208 -16.37 -13.13 16.57
N VAL A 209 -15.43 -12.77 15.71
CA VAL A 209 -13.99 -12.97 15.90
C VAL A 209 -13.19 -11.71 15.57
N GLN A 210 -12.03 -11.60 16.19
CA GLN A 210 -11.10 -10.50 16.02
C GLN A 210 -9.71 -11.08 15.74
N LEU A 211 -9.31 -11.15 14.47
CA LEU A 211 -7.98 -11.65 14.10
C LEU A 211 -6.91 -10.61 14.45
N LYS A 212 -5.83 -11.03 15.10
CA LYS A 212 -4.71 -10.16 15.50
C LYS A 212 -3.40 -10.70 14.91
N GLY A 213 -2.61 -9.87 14.24
CA GLY A 213 -1.39 -10.36 13.58
C GLY A 213 -0.46 -9.32 12.99
N MET A 214 0.33 -9.75 12.01
CA MET A 214 1.39 -8.95 11.37
C MET A 214 1.17 -8.84 9.86
N SER A 215 1.60 -7.72 9.29
CA SER A 215 1.89 -7.58 7.85
C SER A 215 3.35 -7.89 7.58
N THR A 216 3.65 -8.51 6.44
CA THR A 216 4.96 -8.35 5.82
C THR A 216 5.19 -6.87 5.49
N HIS A 217 6.46 -6.48 5.37
CA HIS A 217 6.81 -5.34 4.50
C HIS A 217 6.69 -5.79 3.03
N GLY A 218 6.90 -4.88 2.08
CA GLY A 218 6.98 -5.22 0.65
C GLY A 218 7.93 -6.40 0.35
N LEU A 219 7.37 -7.46 -0.22
CA LEU A 219 8.04 -8.74 -0.48
C LEU A 219 9.32 -8.62 -1.35
N GLN A 220 9.39 -7.57 -2.17
CA GLN A 220 10.51 -7.28 -3.07
C GLN A 220 11.77 -6.80 -2.33
N TRP A 221 11.62 -6.23 -1.12
CA TRP A 221 12.73 -5.68 -0.35
C TRP A 221 13.16 -6.57 0.82
N PHE A 222 12.22 -7.32 1.43
CA PHE A 222 12.48 -8.16 2.60
C PHE A 222 12.23 -9.67 2.37
N PRO A 223 12.62 -10.27 1.23
CA PRO A 223 12.25 -11.65 0.89
C PRO A 223 12.77 -12.69 1.90
N ASN A 224 13.88 -12.39 2.57
CA ASN A 224 14.54 -13.25 3.56
C ASN A 224 13.79 -13.28 4.91
N CYS A 225 12.95 -12.30 5.21
CA CYS A 225 12.20 -12.21 6.47
C CYS A 225 11.03 -13.21 6.58
N TYR A 226 10.72 -13.94 5.50
CA TYR A 226 9.52 -14.80 5.41
C TYR A 226 9.91 -16.25 5.07
N ASN A 227 10.40 -16.94 6.09
CA ASN A 227 10.89 -18.33 6.07
C ASN A 227 10.33 -19.12 7.27
N ASP A 228 10.52 -20.44 7.29
CA ASP A 228 10.00 -21.33 8.35
C ASP A 228 10.23 -20.79 9.76
N ALA A 229 11.48 -20.53 10.15
CA ALA A 229 11.83 -20.09 11.50
C ALA A 229 11.20 -18.74 11.89
N SER A 230 10.97 -17.84 10.92
CA SER A 230 10.29 -16.58 11.14
C SER A 230 8.78 -16.75 11.36
N LEU A 231 8.14 -17.65 10.61
CA LEU A 231 6.70 -17.88 10.65
C LEU A 231 6.31 -18.84 11.78
N ASP A 232 7.17 -19.77 12.15
CA ASP A 232 7.05 -20.60 13.35
C ASP A 232 7.05 -19.73 14.62
N VAL A 233 7.92 -18.72 14.68
CA VAL A 233 7.95 -17.74 15.78
C VAL A 233 6.68 -16.88 15.75
N LEU A 234 6.24 -16.41 14.59
CA LEU A 234 5.00 -15.63 14.48
C LEU A 234 3.74 -16.42 14.91
N ALA A 235 3.62 -17.68 14.51
CA ALA A 235 2.50 -18.53 14.89
C ALA A 235 2.57 -18.98 16.36
N ASN A 236 3.70 -19.54 16.79
CA ASN A 236 3.80 -20.30 18.05
C ASN A 236 4.39 -19.50 19.23
N GLU A 237 5.18 -18.45 18.97
CA GLU A 237 5.70 -17.57 20.02
C GLU A 237 4.93 -16.26 20.15
N TRP A 238 4.39 -15.71 19.06
CA TRP A 238 3.61 -14.47 19.12
C TRP A 238 2.11 -14.74 19.24
N ASN A 239 1.64 -15.95 18.93
CA ASN A 239 0.22 -16.34 18.89
C ASN A 239 -0.59 -15.53 17.85
N ALA A 240 -0.01 -15.22 16.69
CA ALA A 240 -0.73 -14.48 15.66
C ALA A 240 -1.88 -15.30 15.03
N ASP A 241 -3.06 -14.71 14.91
CA ASP A 241 -4.16 -15.26 14.11
C ASP A 241 -3.92 -15.10 12.61
N LEU A 242 -3.15 -14.08 12.22
CA LEU A 242 -3.14 -13.49 10.89
C LEU A 242 -1.73 -13.15 10.40
N PHE A 243 -1.49 -13.50 9.15
CA PHE A 243 -0.35 -13.05 8.36
C PHE A 243 -0.85 -12.33 7.09
N ARG A 244 -0.62 -11.01 7.00
CA ARG A 244 -0.89 -10.21 5.81
C ARG A 244 0.34 -10.16 4.91
N ILE A 245 0.13 -10.38 3.63
CA ILE A 245 1.16 -10.59 2.60
C ILE A 245 1.10 -9.39 1.65
N ALA A 246 1.84 -8.33 2.00
CA ALA A 246 1.86 -7.04 1.30
C ALA A 246 2.65 -7.12 -0.01
N MET A 247 1.96 -7.44 -1.11
CA MET A 247 2.56 -7.54 -2.44
C MET A 247 2.42 -6.20 -3.19
N TYR A 248 3.46 -5.37 -3.13
CA TYR A 248 3.52 -4.11 -3.89
C TYR A 248 3.28 -4.36 -5.37
N VAL A 249 2.59 -3.44 -6.04
CA VAL A 249 2.33 -3.54 -7.47
C VAL A 249 3.43 -2.84 -8.28
N GLN A 250 3.70 -1.58 -7.95
CA GLN A 250 4.83 -0.78 -8.43
C GLN A 250 6.06 -0.98 -7.51
N GLU A 251 7.02 -0.06 -7.53
CA GLU A 251 8.12 0.01 -6.55
C GLU A 251 8.97 -1.27 -6.45
N GLN A 252 9.26 -1.85 -7.62
CA GLN A 252 9.97 -3.12 -7.83
C GLN A 252 9.16 -4.38 -7.45
N GLY A 253 7.88 -4.24 -7.14
CA GLY A 253 6.93 -5.32 -6.88
C GLY A 253 6.39 -6.04 -8.12
N TYR A 254 5.16 -6.51 -8.03
CA TYR A 254 4.45 -7.43 -8.95
C TYR A 254 4.61 -7.08 -10.43
N GLU A 255 4.57 -5.80 -10.82
CA GLU A 255 4.64 -5.43 -12.23
C GLU A 255 5.95 -5.81 -12.93
N THR A 256 7.03 -6.01 -12.17
CA THR A 256 8.35 -6.39 -12.69
C THR A 256 8.42 -7.88 -13.06
N ASN A 257 7.73 -8.75 -12.32
CA ASN A 257 7.66 -10.19 -12.59
C ASN A 257 6.36 -10.81 -12.03
N PRO A 258 5.21 -10.61 -12.71
CA PRO A 258 3.91 -11.06 -12.21
C PRO A 258 3.87 -12.52 -11.75
N ALA A 259 4.47 -13.42 -12.52
CA ALA A 259 4.48 -14.85 -12.22
C ALA A 259 5.28 -15.19 -10.94
N ALA A 260 6.43 -14.55 -10.72
CA ALA A 260 7.23 -14.78 -9.51
C ALA A 260 6.55 -14.24 -8.25
N PHE A 261 5.90 -13.07 -8.34
CA PHE A 261 5.15 -12.52 -7.21
C PHE A 261 3.86 -13.32 -6.93
N THR A 262 3.09 -13.72 -7.95
CA THR A 262 1.96 -14.68 -7.78
C THR A 262 2.46 -15.97 -7.11
N ALA A 263 3.59 -16.54 -7.54
CA ALA A 263 4.14 -17.75 -6.93
C ALA A 263 4.57 -17.55 -5.47
N ARG A 264 5.23 -16.42 -5.14
CA ARG A 264 5.65 -16.11 -3.77
C ARG A 264 4.47 -15.85 -2.83
N VAL A 265 3.44 -15.16 -3.28
CA VAL A 265 2.18 -15.00 -2.52
C VAL A 265 1.54 -16.36 -2.24
N ASN A 266 1.41 -17.22 -3.25
CA ASN A 266 0.83 -18.56 -3.06
C ASN A 266 1.66 -19.43 -2.09
N SER A 267 2.99 -19.37 -2.17
CA SER A 267 3.89 -19.98 -1.18
C SER A 267 3.59 -19.46 0.24
N LEU A 268 3.54 -18.15 0.44
CA LEU A 268 3.28 -17.56 1.76
C LEU A 268 1.86 -17.84 2.29
N VAL A 269 0.88 -18.07 1.41
CA VAL A 269 -0.46 -18.55 1.75
C VAL A 269 -0.42 -20.02 2.20
N ASP A 270 0.33 -20.89 1.52
CA ASP A 270 0.51 -22.28 1.94
C ASP A 270 1.25 -22.33 3.31
N GLU A 271 2.34 -21.60 3.48
CA GLU A 271 3.14 -21.46 4.71
C GLU A 271 2.33 -21.02 5.95
N ALA A 272 1.40 -20.07 5.76
CA ALA A 272 0.49 -19.62 6.81
C ALA A 272 -0.59 -20.67 7.10
N SER A 273 -1.02 -21.42 6.08
CA SER A 273 -2.04 -22.48 6.22
C SER A 273 -1.53 -23.69 6.99
N GLU A 274 -0.27 -24.09 6.76
CA GLU A 274 0.38 -25.19 7.50
C GLU A 274 0.51 -24.88 9.00
N ARG A 275 0.68 -23.59 9.33
CA ARG A 275 0.71 -23.07 10.70
C ARG A 275 -0.69 -22.74 11.25
N GLY A 276 -1.73 -22.91 10.44
CA GLY A 276 -3.13 -22.66 10.80
C GLY A 276 -3.45 -21.20 11.13
N MET A 277 -2.68 -20.26 10.55
CA MET A 277 -2.99 -18.82 10.53
C MET A 277 -3.89 -18.47 9.35
N TYR A 278 -4.61 -17.36 9.45
CA TYR A 278 -5.26 -16.72 8.31
C TYR A 278 -4.22 -16.02 7.44
N ALA A 279 -4.38 -16.13 6.13
CA ALA A 279 -3.53 -15.50 5.13
C ALA A 279 -4.32 -14.39 4.43
N MET A 280 -3.89 -13.14 4.59
CA MET A 280 -4.47 -11.99 3.89
C MET A 280 -3.59 -11.63 2.71
N ILE A 281 -4.09 -11.85 1.51
CA ILE A 281 -3.41 -11.49 0.26
C ILE A 281 -3.71 -10.02 -0.02
N ASP A 282 -2.69 -9.17 0.08
CA ASP A 282 -2.81 -7.73 -0.15
C ASP A 282 -2.20 -7.35 -1.51
N PHE A 283 -3.04 -6.78 -2.38
CA PHE A 283 -2.63 -6.14 -3.62
C PHE A 283 -2.24 -4.69 -3.32
N HIS A 284 -0.98 -4.53 -2.91
CA HIS A 284 -0.49 -3.35 -2.20
C HIS A 284 -0.22 -2.19 -3.18
N ILE A 285 -1.29 -1.48 -3.54
CA ILE A 285 -1.20 -0.18 -4.22
C ILE A 285 -0.90 0.94 -3.22
N LEU A 286 -0.06 1.88 -3.66
CA LEU A 286 0.33 3.07 -2.91
C LEU A 286 0.62 4.23 -3.88
N ASN A 287 1.51 4.00 -4.85
CA ASN A 287 1.86 4.96 -5.89
C ASN A 287 1.96 4.27 -7.27
N PRO A 288 1.10 4.58 -8.26
CA PRO A 288 -0.01 5.54 -8.22
C PRO A 288 -1.15 5.17 -7.25
N GLY A 289 -1.82 6.19 -6.71
CA GLY A 289 -2.90 6.06 -5.74
C GLY A 289 -4.29 5.75 -6.29
N ASP A 290 -4.50 5.80 -7.62
CA ASP A 290 -5.75 5.34 -8.24
C ASP A 290 -5.67 3.82 -8.48
N PRO A 291 -6.47 2.97 -7.79
CA PRO A 291 -6.45 1.53 -8.01
C PRO A 291 -6.85 1.15 -9.44
N ALA A 292 -7.59 2.01 -10.17
CA ALA A 292 -7.92 1.80 -11.58
C ALA A 292 -6.68 1.73 -12.49
N TYR A 293 -5.55 2.36 -12.11
CA TYR A 293 -4.28 2.25 -12.83
C TYR A 293 -3.80 0.78 -12.95
N ASN A 294 -4.04 -0.02 -11.91
CA ASN A 294 -3.64 -1.41 -11.83
C ASN A 294 -4.79 -2.40 -12.10
N LEU A 295 -5.95 -1.96 -12.57
CA LEU A 295 -7.19 -2.74 -12.68
C LEU A 295 -7.02 -4.10 -13.39
N GLU A 296 -6.39 -4.13 -14.56
CA GLU A 296 -6.21 -5.39 -15.31
C GLU A 296 -5.09 -6.27 -14.73
N ARG A 297 -4.12 -5.68 -14.00
CA ARG A 297 -3.15 -6.44 -13.20
C ARG A 297 -3.85 -7.12 -12.02
N ALA A 298 -4.71 -6.39 -11.30
CA ALA A 298 -5.53 -6.92 -10.22
C ALA A 298 -6.46 -8.04 -10.69
N LYS A 299 -7.19 -7.85 -11.80
CA LYS A 299 -8.05 -8.88 -12.43
C LYS A 299 -7.29 -10.11 -12.97
N THR A 300 -5.98 -9.99 -13.18
CA THR A 300 -5.12 -11.13 -13.53
C THR A 300 -4.67 -11.85 -12.26
N PHE A 301 -3.98 -11.14 -11.38
CA PHE A 301 -3.51 -11.63 -10.08
C PHE A 301 -4.61 -12.31 -9.25
N PHE A 302 -5.73 -11.62 -9.00
CA PHE A 302 -6.81 -12.15 -8.18
C PHE A 302 -7.50 -13.36 -8.79
N ARG A 303 -7.49 -13.51 -10.12
CA ARG A 303 -7.99 -14.72 -10.78
C ARG A 303 -7.07 -15.92 -10.51
N GLU A 304 -5.76 -15.70 -10.56
CA GLU A 304 -4.75 -16.73 -10.31
C GLU A 304 -4.74 -17.16 -8.83
N VAL A 305 -4.67 -16.20 -7.89
CA VAL A 305 -4.60 -16.55 -6.45
C VAL A 305 -5.92 -17.09 -5.89
N SER A 306 -7.09 -16.64 -6.37
CA SER A 306 -8.36 -17.24 -5.94
C SER A 306 -8.55 -18.64 -6.53
N ALA A 307 -8.23 -18.86 -7.82
CA ALA A 307 -8.28 -20.21 -8.41
C ALA A 307 -7.33 -21.20 -7.71
N ARG A 308 -6.13 -20.76 -7.32
CA ARG A 308 -5.15 -21.58 -6.59
C ARG A 308 -5.52 -21.83 -5.11
N ASN A 309 -6.44 -21.05 -4.53
CA ASN A 309 -6.75 -21.15 -3.10
C ASN A 309 -8.24 -21.32 -2.75
N ALA A 310 -9.16 -21.43 -3.71
CA ALA A 310 -10.61 -21.57 -3.46
C ALA A 310 -11.04 -22.75 -2.55
N ALA A 311 -10.16 -23.73 -2.30
CA ALA A 311 -10.40 -24.83 -1.34
C ALA A 311 -9.95 -24.50 0.11
N LYS A 312 -9.32 -23.34 0.34
CA LYS A 312 -8.80 -22.92 1.65
C LYS A 312 -9.82 -22.07 2.41
N LYS A 313 -10.13 -22.47 3.65
CA LYS A 313 -11.00 -21.70 4.56
C LYS A 313 -10.38 -20.40 5.10
N ASN A 314 -9.08 -20.22 4.93
CA ASN A 314 -8.28 -19.24 5.68
C ASN A 314 -7.72 -18.07 4.85
N VAL A 315 -8.18 -17.88 3.61
CA VAL A 315 -7.72 -16.79 2.74
C VAL A 315 -8.67 -15.60 2.79
N ILE A 316 -8.08 -14.41 2.89
CA ILE A 316 -8.75 -13.10 2.83
C ILE A 316 -8.08 -12.31 1.70
N TYR A 317 -8.85 -11.55 0.92
CA TYR A 317 -8.33 -10.80 -0.22
C TYR A 317 -8.49 -9.29 0.00
N GLU A 318 -7.41 -8.56 0.18
CA GLU A 318 -7.38 -7.10 0.24
C GLU A 318 -7.06 -6.56 -1.16
N ILE A 319 -8.07 -5.99 -1.82
CA ILE A 319 -7.99 -5.72 -3.27
C ILE A 319 -7.30 -4.42 -3.64
N ALA A 320 -7.05 -3.55 -2.68
CA ALA A 320 -6.29 -2.31 -2.83
C ALA A 320 -5.93 -1.78 -1.43
N ASN A 321 -4.65 -1.79 -1.08
CA ASN A 321 -4.10 -1.25 0.18
C ASN A 321 -4.49 0.20 0.45
N GLU A 322 -3.93 1.18 -0.28
CA GLU A 322 -4.09 2.61 0.03
C GLU A 322 -4.49 3.47 -1.17
N PRO A 323 -5.77 3.46 -1.56
CA PRO A 323 -6.29 4.43 -2.51
C PRO A 323 -6.11 5.87 -2.02
N ASN A 324 -5.48 6.72 -2.83
CA ASN A 324 -5.18 8.11 -2.46
C ASN A 324 -5.26 9.04 -3.68
N GLY A 325 -5.70 10.29 -3.45
CA GLY A 325 -5.96 11.25 -4.52
C GLY A 325 -7.20 10.92 -5.37
N VAL A 326 -8.08 10.03 -4.89
CA VAL A 326 -9.25 9.51 -5.61
C VAL A 326 -10.51 9.50 -4.76
N SER A 327 -11.66 9.70 -5.41
CA SER A 327 -12.96 9.67 -4.75
C SER A 327 -13.40 8.25 -4.38
N TRP A 328 -14.24 8.11 -3.35
CA TRP A 328 -14.85 6.81 -3.02
C TRP A 328 -15.58 6.17 -4.21
N ALA A 329 -16.18 6.98 -5.09
CA ALA A 329 -16.86 6.48 -6.29
C ALA A 329 -15.92 5.74 -7.26
N GLN A 330 -14.66 6.20 -7.42
CA GLN A 330 -13.64 5.50 -8.22
C GLN A 330 -13.24 4.17 -7.56
N ILE A 331 -13.00 4.19 -6.24
CA ILE A 331 -12.61 3.01 -5.46
C ILE A 331 -13.70 1.93 -5.53
N LYS A 332 -14.97 2.33 -5.39
CA LYS A 332 -16.14 1.46 -5.58
C LYS A 332 -16.21 0.88 -7.00
N ALA A 333 -16.02 1.70 -8.03
CA ALA A 333 -16.06 1.26 -9.44
C ALA A 333 -14.89 0.34 -9.82
N TYR A 334 -13.76 0.42 -9.11
CA TYR A 334 -12.69 -0.59 -9.14
C TYR A 334 -13.11 -1.88 -8.43
N ALA A 335 -13.61 -1.78 -7.20
CA ALA A 335 -13.97 -2.94 -6.37
C ALA A 335 -15.05 -3.81 -7.03
N GLU A 336 -16.08 -3.19 -7.61
CA GLU A 336 -17.17 -3.88 -8.31
C GLU A 336 -16.74 -4.56 -9.62
N GLN A 337 -15.52 -4.32 -10.10
CA GLN A 337 -14.91 -5.05 -11.22
C GLN A 337 -13.92 -6.14 -10.79
N VAL A 338 -13.29 -6.04 -9.61
CA VAL A 338 -12.33 -7.04 -9.11
C VAL A 338 -13.04 -8.13 -8.29
N ILE A 339 -14.03 -7.77 -7.47
CA ILE A 339 -14.78 -8.74 -6.65
C ILE A 339 -15.40 -9.87 -7.49
N PRO A 340 -16.07 -9.62 -8.63
CA PRO A 340 -16.62 -10.70 -9.47
C PRO A 340 -15.56 -11.70 -9.99
N VAL A 341 -14.29 -11.27 -10.13
CA VAL A 341 -13.20 -12.14 -10.57
C VAL A 341 -12.73 -13.08 -9.45
N ILE A 342 -12.74 -12.62 -8.20
CA ILE A 342 -12.52 -13.49 -7.02
C ILE A 342 -13.71 -14.45 -6.88
N ARG A 343 -14.94 -13.92 -6.87
CA ARG A 343 -16.20 -14.68 -6.68
C ARG A 343 -16.44 -15.77 -7.73
N ALA A 344 -15.82 -15.68 -8.91
CA ALA A 344 -15.89 -16.69 -9.95
C ALA A 344 -15.15 -18.00 -9.59
N ASN A 345 -14.16 -17.93 -8.69
CA ASN A 345 -13.43 -19.09 -8.17
C ASN A 345 -13.78 -19.39 -6.71
N ASP A 346 -13.87 -18.33 -5.90
CA ASP A 346 -14.05 -18.36 -4.46
C ASP A 346 -15.31 -17.53 -4.10
N PRO A 347 -16.51 -18.15 -4.15
CA PRO A 347 -17.77 -17.44 -3.97
C PRO A 347 -17.96 -16.93 -2.53
N ASP A 348 -17.33 -17.58 -1.54
CA ASP A 348 -17.52 -17.30 -0.11
C ASP A 348 -16.38 -16.49 0.54
N ALA A 349 -15.31 -16.16 -0.19
CA ALA A 349 -14.22 -15.25 0.19
C ALA A 349 -14.62 -14.06 1.10
N VAL A 350 -13.80 -13.74 2.11
CA VAL A 350 -13.82 -12.39 2.71
C VAL A 350 -12.99 -11.47 1.83
N VAL A 351 -13.59 -10.38 1.34
CA VAL A 351 -12.89 -9.38 0.53
C VAL A 351 -12.83 -8.04 1.27
N ILE A 352 -11.65 -7.45 1.39
CA ILE A 352 -11.43 -6.15 2.04
C ILE A 352 -11.12 -5.11 0.96
N VAL A 353 -11.80 -3.97 1.04
CA VAL A 353 -11.69 -2.87 0.08
C VAL A 353 -11.00 -1.68 0.76
N GLY A 354 -9.94 -1.18 0.13
CA GLY A 354 -9.28 0.08 0.50
C GLY A 354 -10.26 1.25 0.59
N THR A 355 -9.95 2.24 1.42
CA THR A 355 -10.81 3.42 1.58
C THR A 355 -10.09 4.70 1.20
N ARG A 356 -10.83 5.81 1.16
CA ARG A 356 -10.33 7.07 0.59
C ARG A 356 -9.18 7.66 1.41
N GLY A 357 -8.17 8.18 0.71
CA GLY A 357 -7.04 8.91 1.29
C GLY A 357 -6.18 8.04 2.19
N TRP A 358 -5.39 7.15 1.60
CA TRP A 358 -4.54 6.18 2.33
C TRP A 358 -5.33 5.34 3.33
N SER A 359 -6.46 4.80 2.86
CA SER A 359 -7.39 4.00 3.67
C SER A 359 -7.79 4.64 5.01
N SER A 360 -7.83 5.98 5.08
CA SER A 360 -8.17 6.71 6.32
C SER A 360 -9.66 6.87 6.58
N LEU A 361 -10.52 6.08 5.92
CA LEU A 361 -11.96 6.33 5.78
C LEU A 361 -12.29 7.72 5.20
N GLY A 362 -11.35 8.36 4.50
CA GLY A 362 -11.47 9.70 3.94
C GLY A 362 -11.00 10.85 4.84
N VAL A 363 -10.59 10.60 6.08
CA VAL A 363 -10.24 11.65 7.07
C VAL A 363 -9.05 12.50 6.62
N SER A 364 -8.04 11.90 6.00
CA SER A 364 -6.85 12.61 5.51
C SER A 364 -7.14 13.58 4.36
N GLU A 365 -8.20 13.31 3.57
CA GLU A 365 -8.69 14.15 2.48
C GLU A 365 -9.88 15.04 2.88
N GLY A 366 -10.12 15.24 4.19
CA GLY A 366 -11.16 16.13 4.71
C GLY A 366 -12.59 15.58 4.62
N SER A 367 -12.75 14.28 4.43
CA SER A 367 -14.03 13.56 4.37
C SER A 367 -14.15 12.53 5.51
N ASN A 368 -15.09 11.59 5.40
CA ASN A 368 -15.34 10.53 6.37
C ASN A 368 -16.15 9.37 5.74
N SER A 369 -16.30 8.25 6.45
CA SER A 369 -16.95 7.02 5.97
C SER A 369 -18.43 7.17 5.60
N SER A 370 -19.05 8.34 5.78
CA SER A 370 -20.39 8.59 5.25
C SER A 370 -20.43 8.52 3.71
N GLU A 371 -19.31 8.73 3.01
CA GLU A 371 -19.19 8.41 1.58
C GLU A 371 -19.48 6.92 1.31
N ILE A 372 -18.98 6.04 2.19
CA ILE A 372 -19.13 4.58 2.10
C ILE A 372 -20.53 4.14 2.54
N VAL A 373 -21.02 4.65 3.68
CA VAL A 373 -22.36 4.30 4.22
C VAL A 373 -23.48 4.69 3.23
N ASN A 374 -23.35 5.82 2.54
CA ASN A 374 -24.34 6.29 1.58
C ASN A 374 -24.20 5.65 0.18
N ASN A 375 -23.09 4.96 -0.11
CA ASN A 375 -22.81 4.35 -1.41
C ASN A 375 -21.92 3.10 -1.23
N PRO A 376 -22.37 2.03 -0.55
CA PRO A 376 -21.55 0.86 -0.28
C PRO A 376 -21.27 0.06 -1.56
N VAL A 377 -20.20 -0.74 -1.56
CA VAL A 377 -19.91 -1.69 -2.64
C VAL A 377 -21.05 -2.72 -2.74
N ASN A 378 -21.58 -2.93 -3.93
CA ASN A 378 -22.71 -3.84 -4.18
C ASN A 378 -22.28 -5.31 -4.23
N ALA A 379 -21.74 -5.82 -3.12
CA ALA A 379 -21.36 -7.23 -2.96
C ALA A 379 -21.46 -7.69 -1.50
N SER A 380 -21.75 -8.97 -1.30
CA SER A 380 -21.74 -9.63 0.02
C SER A 380 -20.33 -10.08 0.44
N ASN A 381 -20.18 -10.35 1.74
CA ASN A 381 -18.93 -10.73 2.40
C ASN A 381 -17.76 -9.77 2.09
N VAL A 382 -18.06 -8.46 2.16
CA VAL A 382 -17.12 -7.35 1.98
C VAL A 382 -16.87 -6.64 3.31
N MET A 383 -15.62 -6.27 3.56
CA MET A 383 -15.20 -5.36 4.63
C MET A 383 -14.49 -4.14 4.03
N TYR A 384 -14.38 -3.07 4.81
CA TYR A 384 -13.66 -1.84 4.44
C TYR A 384 -12.46 -1.67 5.37
N THR A 385 -11.27 -1.36 4.84
CA THR A 385 -10.09 -1.16 5.69
C THR A 385 -9.96 0.28 6.19
N PHE A 386 -9.43 0.41 7.42
CA PHE A 386 -8.98 1.66 8.01
C PHE A 386 -7.51 1.56 8.44
N HIS A 387 -6.65 2.49 8.01
CA HIS A 387 -5.23 2.52 8.38
C HIS A 387 -4.88 3.65 9.37
N TYR A 388 -3.93 3.39 10.26
CA TYR A 388 -3.40 4.44 11.14
C TYR A 388 -1.93 4.25 11.55
N TYR A 389 -1.29 5.37 11.89
CA TYR A 389 0.04 5.36 12.51
C TYR A 389 -0.05 6.08 13.85
N ALA A 390 0.18 5.35 14.95
CA ALA A 390 -0.30 5.71 16.29
C ALA A 390 0.27 7.02 16.84
N ALA A 391 1.50 7.40 16.46
CA ALA A 391 2.10 8.67 16.86
C ALA A 391 1.46 9.88 16.13
N SER A 392 0.85 9.68 14.95
CA SER A 392 0.25 10.74 14.13
C SER A 392 -1.26 10.79 14.20
N HIS A 393 -1.95 9.64 14.19
CA HIS A 393 -3.41 9.56 14.07
C HIS A 393 -4.04 9.38 15.46
N LYS A 394 -4.74 10.41 15.93
CA LYS A 394 -5.24 10.56 17.31
C LYS A 394 -6.78 10.50 17.38
N ASP A 395 -7.38 11.25 18.29
CA ASP A 395 -8.78 11.08 18.69
C ASP A 395 -9.79 11.41 17.60
N ASN A 396 -9.47 12.28 16.65
CA ASN A 396 -10.30 12.53 15.47
C ASN A 396 -10.43 11.28 14.57
N TYR A 397 -9.33 10.54 14.40
CA TYR A 397 -9.31 9.26 13.67
C TYR A 397 -10.00 8.15 14.47
N ARG A 398 -9.77 8.07 15.79
CA ARG A 398 -10.44 7.10 16.68
C ARG A 398 -11.97 7.28 16.69
N ALA A 399 -12.44 8.52 16.78
CA ALA A 399 -13.86 8.85 16.75
C ALA A 399 -14.51 8.47 15.41
N GLU A 400 -13.80 8.63 14.29
CA GLU A 400 -14.29 8.20 12.99
C GLU A 400 -14.40 6.67 12.89
N VAL A 401 -13.42 5.91 13.39
CA VAL A 401 -13.50 4.43 13.42
C VAL A 401 -14.67 3.96 14.27
N GLU A 402 -14.90 4.58 15.44
CA GLU A 402 -16.06 4.25 16.29
C GLU A 402 -17.39 4.55 15.60
N ARG A 403 -17.49 5.70 14.91
CA ARG A 403 -18.68 6.07 14.13
C ARG A 403 -18.91 5.12 12.94
N ALA A 404 -17.84 4.77 12.22
CA ALA A 404 -17.89 3.89 11.07
C ALA A 404 -18.27 2.44 11.46
N ALA A 405 -17.71 1.91 12.54
CA ALA A 405 -17.95 0.54 13.02
C ALA A 405 -19.40 0.27 13.49
N ALA A 406 -20.21 1.32 13.67
CA ALA A 406 -21.64 1.22 13.93
C ALA A 406 -22.46 0.85 12.67
N SER A 407 -21.94 1.12 11.46
CA SER A 407 -22.66 0.90 10.19
C SER A 407 -21.88 0.07 9.16
N LEU A 408 -20.55 -0.07 9.31
CA LEU A 408 -19.68 -0.76 8.36
C LEU A 408 -18.92 -1.92 9.02
N PRO A 409 -18.77 -3.07 8.35
CA PRO A 409 -17.79 -4.08 8.73
C PRO A 409 -16.37 -3.58 8.43
N LEU A 410 -15.61 -3.31 9.49
CA LEU A 410 -14.25 -2.76 9.40
C LEU A 410 -13.18 -3.80 9.72
N PHE A 411 -12.02 -3.63 9.08
CA PHE A 411 -10.76 -4.28 9.44
C PHE A 411 -9.65 -3.22 9.47
N VAL A 412 -8.58 -3.41 10.24
CA VAL A 412 -7.37 -2.57 10.17
C VAL A 412 -6.28 -3.39 9.49
N THR A 413 -6.27 -3.42 8.16
CA THR A 413 -5.29 -4.28 7.45
C THR A 413 -3.86 -3.78 7.62
N GLU A 414 -3.69 -2.48 7.88
CA GLU A 414 -2.40 -1.92 8.26
C GLU A 414 -2.51 -0.92 9.43
N PHE A 415 -1.56 -1.00 10.36
CA PHE A 415 -1.25 0.12 11.26
C PHE A 415 0.22 0.11 11.70
N GLY A 416 0.78 1.28 11.98
CA GLY A 416 2.08 1.44 12.64
C GLY A 416 1.97 1.97 14.07
N THR A 417 2.97 1.68 14.90
CA THR A 417 3.10 2.17 16.29
C THR A 417 3.76 3.56 16.38
N VAL A 418 4.33 4.02 15.27
CA VAL A 418 5.15 5.24 15.12
C VAL A 418 4.42 6.32 14.31
N THR A 419 5.12 7.24 13.63
CA THR A 419 4.50 8.29 12.80
C THR A 419 4.09 7.77 11.42
N TYR A 420 3.29 8.54 10.67
CA TYR A 420 2.78 8.17 9.34
C TYR A 420 3.85 7.87 8.27
N THR A 421 5.14 8.09 8.55
CA THR A 421 6.24 7.80 7.62
C THR A 421 6.83 6.39 7.76
N GLY A 422 6.25 5.53 8.60
CA GLY A 422 6.86 4.25 9.00
C GLY A 422 7.99 4.40 10.03
N ASP A 423 8.31 5.62 10.46
CA ASP A 423 9.47 5.90 11.31
C ASP A 423 9.16 6.84 12.49
N GLY A 424 10.14 7.01 13.38
CA GLY A 424 10.08 7.78 14.61
C GLY A 424 9.94 6.91 15.86
N ALA A 425 9.75 7.57 17.01
CA ALA A 425 9.58 6.87 18.29
C ALA A 425 8.20 6.22 18.41
N VAL A 426 8.13 5.09 19.14
CA VAL A 426 6.90 4.35 19.41
C VAL A 426 6.00 5.13 20.36
N ASP A 427 4.78 5.48 19.92
CA ASP A 427 3.78 6.06 20.81
C ASP A 427 2.97 4.94 21.47
N THR A 428 3.56 4.36 22.52
CA THR A 428 2.94 3.28 23.32
C THR A 428 1.58 3.71 23.91
N ALA A 429 1.41 4.98 24.30
CA ALA A 429 0.17 5.46 24.91
C ALA A 429 -0.98 5.52 23.88
N SER A 430 -0.73 6.09 22.71
CA SER A 430 -1.69 6.14 21.61
C SER A 430 -1.94 4.75 21.01
N SER A 431 -0.91 3.89 20.92
CA SER A 431 -1.05 2.49 20.49
C SER A 431 -1.99 1.72 21.40
N ASN A 432 -1.82 1.84 22.72
CA ASN A 432 -2.72 1.22 23.70
C ASN A 432 -4.15 1.80 23.63
N ALA A 433 -4.31 3.11 23.39
CA ALA A 433 -5.63 3.72 23.16
C ALA A 433 -6.33 3.15 21.91
N TRP A 434 -5.59 2.91 20.83
CA TRP A 434 -6.08 2.23 19.63
C TRP A 434 -6.43 0.76 19.91
N PHE A 435 -5.54 0.00 20.55
CA PHE A 435 -5.79 -1.40 20.91
C PHE A 435 -7.07 -1.60 21.72
N ASN A 436 -7.31 -0.74 22.73
CA ASN A 436 -8.53 -0.77 23.54
C ASN A 436 -9.80 -0.47 22.73
N LEU A 437 -9.70 0.42 21.72
CA LEU A 437 -10.82 0.71 20.82
C LEU A 437 -11.12 -0.47 19.89
N LEU A 438 -10.10 -1.07 19.29
CA LEU A 438 -10.26 -2.20 18.37
C LEU A 438 -10.80 -3.45 19.08
N ASP A 439 -10.38 -3.72 20.32
CA ASP A 439 -10.98 -4.77 21.16
C ASP A 439 -12.45 -4.47 21.48
N ARG A 440 -12.78 -3.25 21.92
CA ARG A 440 -14.17 -2.84 22.22
C ARG A 440 -15.09 -3.00 21.02
N LEU A 441 -14.60 -2.69 19.82
CA LEU A 441 -15.36 -2.77 18.57
C LEU A 441 -15.29 -4.14 17.87
N GLN A 442 -14.48 -5.08 18.39
CA GLN A 442 -14.15 -6.36 17.77
C GLN A 442 -13.69 -6.21 16.31
N ILE A 443 -12.70 -5.33 16.10
CA ILE A 443 -12.05 -5.07 14.81
C ILE A 443 -10.69 -5.76 14.80
N GLY A 444 -10.48 -6.65 13.83
CA GLY A 444 -9.21 -7.33 13.61
C GLY A 444 -8.15 -6.40 13.02
N TYR A 445 -6.87 -6.73 13.20
CA TYR A 445 -5.75 -5.90 12.77
C TYR A 445 -4.49 -6.67 12.35
N ALA A 446 -3.72 -6.09 11.43
CA ALA A 446 -2.34 -6.47 11.12
C ALA A 446 -1.40 -5.25 11.17
N ASN A 447 -0.18 -5.44 11.68
CA ASN A 447 0.79 -4.36 11.90
C ASN A 447 1.88 -4.26 10.82
N TRP A 448 2.22 -3.02 10.49
CA TRP A 448 3.41 -2.61 9.75
C TRP A 448 4.62 -2.51 10.71
N THR A 449 5.68 -3.32 10.60
CA THR A 449 5.86 -4.55 9.78
C THR A 449 6.60 -5.65 10.52
N PHE A 450 6.39 -6.90 10.12
CA PHE A 450 7.31 -8.00 10.38
C PHE A 450 8.48 -7.94 9.38
N SER A 451 9.46 -7.09 9.65
CA SER A 451 10.71 -6.97 8.88
C SER A 451 11.86 -6.54 9.77
N ASP A 452 13.09 -6.58 9.24
CA ASP A 452 14.28 -5.97 9.83
C ASP A 452 14.71 -4.66 9.13
N ALA A 453 13.72 -3.91 8.61
CA ALA A 453 13.94 -2.56 8.09
C ALA A 453 14.53 -1.62 9.15
N ASN A 454 15.36 -0.67 8.73
CA ASN A 454 15.97 0.32 9.62
C ASN A 454 15.04 1.53 9.81
N GLU A 455 13.87 1.29 10.40
CA GLU A 455 12.83 2.27 10.70
C GLU A 455 12.09 1.91 12.00
N GLY A 456 11.40 2.88 12.60
CA GLY A 456 10.67 2.69 13.86
C GLY A 456 9.49 1.71 13.81
N SER A 457 8.84 1.48 12.66
CA SER A 457 7.70 0.54 12.57
C SER A 457 8.14 -0.92 12.68
N ALA A 458 9.30 -1.24 12.11
CA ALA A 458 9.80 -2.58 11.90
C ALA A 458 9.89 -3.36 13.22
N ALA A 459 9.40 -4.61 13.22
CA ALA A 459 9.33 -5.44 14.42
C ALA A 459 10.69 -6.04 14.84
N LEU A 460 11.61 -6.24 13.89
CA LEU A 460 12.89 -6.91 14.11
C LEU A 460 14.05 -5.92 13.97
N LYS A 461 15.13 -6.12 14.73
CA LYS A 461 16.34 -5.31 14.63
C LYS A 461 17.05 -5.58 13.28
N PRO A 462 17.60 -4.56 12.60
CA PRO A 462 18.33 -4.73 11.34
C PRO A 462 19.36 -5.86 11.35
N GLY A 463 19.28 -6.74 10.35
CA GLY A 463 20.12 -7.93 10.20
C GLY A 463 19.52 -9.22 10.77
N THR A 464 18.43 -9.16 11.55
CA THR A 464 17.76 -10.35 12.11
C THR A 464 17.34 -11.34 11.03
N CYS A 465 16.81 -10.87 9.89
CA CYS A 465 16.30 -11.76 8.84
C CYS A 465 17.43 -12.50 8.12
N ASN A 466 18.61 -11.91 8.00
CA ASN A 466 19.80 -12.55 7.44
C ASN A 466 20.52 -13.45 8.47
N ALA A 467 20.37 -13.19 9.77
CA ALA A 467 20.89 -14.05 10.83
C ALA A 467 20.02 -15.30 11.09
N GLY A 468 18.74 -15.26 10.74
CA GLY A 468 17.79 -16.36 10.94
C GLY A 468 17.32 -16.55 12.39
N THR A 469 17.73 -15.69 13.31
CA THR A 469 17.50 -15.84 14.76
C THR A 469 16.32 -15.01 15.26
N PHE A 470 15.11 -15.46 14.96
CA PHE A 470 13.86 -14.73 15.26
C PHE A 470 13.35 -14.87 16.70
N SER A 471 13.60 -16.01 17.35
CA SER A 471 13.02 -16.43 18.63
C SER A 471 13.29 -15.49 19.82
N GLY A 472 12.35 -15.41 20.76
CA GLY A 472 12.48 -14.64 22.00
C GLY A 472 12.25 -13.14 21.83
N THR A 473 13.04 -12.33 22.54
CA THR A 473 12.94 -10.85 22.56
C THR A 473 14.22 -10.12 22.15
N GLY A 474 15.36 -10.81 22.06
CA GLY A 474 16.65 -10.19 21.72
C GLY A 474 16.68 -9.61 20.30
N SER A 475 15.93 -10.24 19.39
CA SER A 475 15.71 -9.87 17.99
C SER A 475 14.83 -8.63 17.79
N LEU A 476 14.08 -8.16 18.79
CA LEU A 476 12.94 -7.24 18.58
C LEU A 476 13.27 -5.76 18.75
N THR A 477 12.59 -4.89 18.01
CA THR A 477 12.53 -3.45 18.28
C THR A 477 11.56 -3.15 19.43
N GLU A 478 11.40 -1.87 19.79
CA GLU A 478 10.32 -1.44 20.70
C GLU A 478 8.93 -1.73 20.11
N SER A 479 8.73 -1.47 18.80
CA SER A 479 7.49 -1.76 18.07
C SER A 479 7.15 -3.25 18.11
N GLY A 480 8.14 -4.10 17.77
CA GLY A 480 7.97 -5.56 17.80
C GLY A 480 7.77 -6.13 19.20
N ALA A 481 8.46 -5.59 20.22
CA ALA A 481 8.28 -6.02 21.60
C ALA A 481 6.89 -5.63 22.15
N LEU A 482 6.42 -4.40 21.88
CA LEU A 482 5.07 -3.95 22.21
C LEU A 482 4.02 -4.88 21.59
N LEU A 483 4.15 -5.19 20.30
CA LEU A 483 3.15 -6.01 19.61
C LEU A 483 3.22 -7.50 19.95
N ARG A 484 4.41 -8.10 20.11
CA ARG A 484 4.54 -9.49 20.59
C ARG A 484 3.85 -9.69 21.93
N ASN A 485 3.97 -8.73 22.84
CA ASN A 485 3.28 -8.78 24.13
C ASN A 485 1.76 -8.62 23.97
N ARG A 486 1.31 -7.86 22.96
CA ARG A 486 -0.10 -7.57 22.67
C ARG A 486 -0.82 -8.66 21.86
N LEU A 487 -0.13 -9.48 21.08
CA LEU A 487 -0.70 -10.68 20.43
C LEU A 487 -0.83 -11.86 21.42
N ARG A 488 0.01 -11.89 22.46
CA ARG A 488 0.01 -12.91 23.52
C ARG A 488 -0.97 -12.64 24.68
N ALA A 489 -1.85 -11.64 24.57
CA ALA A 489 -2.70 -11.13 25.65
C ALA A 489 -4.20 -11.07 25.27
#